data_AF-A0A916XB96-F1
#
_entry.id   AF-A0A916XB96-F1
#
_cell.length_a   1.000
_cell.length_b   1.000
_cell.length_c   1.000
_cell.angle_alpha   90.00
_cell.angle_beta   90.00
_cell.angle_gamma   90.00
#
_symmetry.space_group_name_H-M   'P 1'
#
loop_
_entity.id
_entity.type
_entity.pdbx_description
1 polymer ?
#
loop_
_entity_poly.entity_id
_entity_poly.type
_entity_poly.pdbx_seq_one_letter_code
_entity_poly.pdbx_strand_id
1 'polypeptide(L)'
;MFKKLIQAVAGKAQPAAAIQSPAEQQNTPQFEVRQLSRTDEANPFIVDGYDCLSFVRAMKAEAADPAVAKKFASLREIIGSSYAGQLPPNAVEVKSSLEYPGEQVRDGMLYKADKMEQKWDIYLYQQHLYFCRSWTGTLVYVAAFAIVKGKIKLNAIWAAKEALSDDSSFAVREVDYLIKSHVMQARVPHPLPPDLAADSATIGQYSFAQYGNMCCFGTYEDTLPANLVKPERIKAAMEQLKAGSAKAS
;
A
#
# COMPACT_ATOMS: atom_id res chain seq x y z
N MET A 1 27.90 -1.92 -0.57
CA MET A 1 27.24 -2.11 0.74
C MET A 1 25.73 -2.39 0.64
N PHE A 2 25.07 -2.13 -0.49
CA PHE A 2 23.64 -2.44 -0.73
C PHE A 2 23.28 -3.94 -0.79
N LYS A 3 24.22 -4.84 -1.07
CA LYS A 3 24.02 -6.31 -0.97
C LYS A 3 23.65 -6.80 0.44
N LYS A 4 23.90 -6.00 1.49
CA LYS A 4 23.59 -6.37 2.88
C LYS A 4 22.16 -6.00 3.32
N LEU A 5 21.44 -5.14 2.59
CA LEU A 5 20.09 -4.73 2.98
C LEU A 5 19.02 -5.77 2.62
N ILE A 6 19.21 -6.52 1.54
CA ILE A 6 18.42 -7.74 1.24
C ILE A 6 18.64 -8.83 2.31
N GLN A 7 19.81 -8.83 2.98
CA GLN A 7 20.15 -9.77 4.06
C GLN A 7 19.70 -9.31 5.46
N ALA A 8 19.49 -8.01 5.71
CA ALA A 8 19.18 -7.51 7.06
C ALA A 8 17.70 -7.61 7.43
N VAL A 9 16.80 -7.75 6.45
CA VAL A 9 15.40 -8.15 6.67
C VAL A 9 15.28 -9.68 6.83
N ALA A 10 16.34 -10.43 6.51
CA ALA A 10 16.48 -11.86 6.70
C ALA A 10 17.35 -12.20 7.93
N GLY A 11 16.82 -11.97 9.13
CA GLY A 11 17.43 -12.49 10.35
C GLY A 11 17.47 -14.03 10.32
N LYS A 12 18.67 -14.61 10.17
CA LYS A 12 19.02 -16.04 10.23
C LYS A 12 17.96 -16.99 9.62
N ALA A 13 17.93 -17.06 8.29
CA ALA A 13 17.42 -18.25 7.62
C ALA A 13 18.38 -19.43 7.90
N GLN A 14 17.88 -20.46 8.60
CA GLN A 14 18.37 -21.83 8.47
C GLN A 14 18.45 -22.21 6.99
N PRO A 15 19.35 -23.13 6.59
CA PRO A 15 19.52 -23.49 5.19
C PRO A 15 18.17 -23.90 4.61
N ALA A 16 17.72 -23.15 3.60
CA ALA A 16 16.51 -23.45 2.86
C ALA A 16 16.63 -24.88 2.32
N ALA A 17 15.72 -25.74 2.80
CA ALA A 17 15.54 -27.06 2.23
C ALA A 17 15.26 -26.89 0.74
N ALA A 18 15.95 -27.69 -0.08
CA ALA A 18 15.85 -27.68 -1.52
C ALA A 18 14.38 -27.77 -1.97
N ILE A 19 13.93 -26.78 -2.75
CA ILE A 19 12.69 -26.87 -3.52
C ILE A 19 12.96 -27.91 -4.61
N GLN A 20 12.50 -29.13 -4.41
CA GLN A 20 12.44 -30.11 -5.50
C GLN A 20 11.18 -29.85 -6.32
N SER A 21 11.38 -29.49 -7.59
CA SER A 21 10.32 -29.35 -8.58
C SER A 21 9.81 -30.73 -9.04
N PRO A 22 8.49 -30.98 -9.05
CA PRO A 22 7.91 -32.00 -9.90
C PRO A 22 7.67 -31.39 -11.29
N ALA A 23 8.16 -32.08 -12.31
CA ALA A 23 7.92 -31.76 -13.70
C ALA A 23 6.45 -32.03 -14.13
N GLU A 24 6.08 -31.39 -15.24
CA GLU A 24 4.91 -31.63 -16.14
C GLU A 24 3.60 -30.86 -15.90
N GLN A 25 3.63 -29.63 -16.45
CA GLN A 25 2.63 -28.92 -17.29
C GLN A 25 1.15 -29.32 -17.25
N GLN A 26 0.28 -28.34 -16.92
CA GLN A 26 -0.96 -28.04 -17.67
C GLN A 26 -1.56 -26.67 -17.24
N ASN A 27 -1.64 -25.73 -18.19
CA ASN A 27 -2.43 -24.47 -18.21
C ASN A 27 -2.70 -23.77 -16.86
N THR A 28 -1.67 -23.18 -16.26
CA THR A 28 -1.87 -22.15 -15.22
C THR A 28 -2.19 -20.83 -15.92
N PRO A 29 -3.30 -20.13 -15.61
CA PRO A 29 -3.47 -18.76 -16.08
C PRO A 29 -2.24 -17.96 -15.67
N GLN A 30 -1.55 -17.34 -16.63
CA GLN A 30 -0.44 -16.42 -16.38
C GLN A 30 -1.02 -15.20 -15.64
N PHE A 31 -1.07 -15.26 -14.31
CA PHE A 31 -1.38 -14.12 -13.46
C PHE A 31 -0.18 -13.18 -13.45
N GLU A 32 0.16 -12.63 -14.61
CA GLU A 32 1.37 -11.84 -14.81
C GLU A 32 1.14 -10.36 -14.56
N VAL A 33 2.20 -9.72 -14.07
CA VAL A 33 2.28 -8.27 -14.03
C VAL A 33 2.54 -7.77 -15.44
N ARG A 34 1.66 -6.91 -15.94
CA ARG A 34 1.74 -6.39 -17.31
C ARG A 34 2.21 -4.94 -17.28
N GLN A 35 3.25 -4.64 -18.04
CA GLN A 35 3.64 -3.25 -18.26
C GLN A 35 2.66 -2.60 -19.24
N LEU A 36 2.07 -1.48 -18.87
CA LEU A 36 1.11 -0.72 -19.68
C LEU A 36 1.55 0.74 -19.81
N SER A 37 1.50 1.25 -21.03
CA SER A 37 1.67 2.68 -21.31
C SER A 37 0.42 3.47 -20.87
N ARG A 38 0.57 4.76 -20.56
CA ARG A 38 -0.54 5.71 -20.33
C ARG A 38 -1.48 5.79 -21.54
N THR A 39 -0.99 5.51 -22.75
CA THR A 39 -1.80 5.50 -23.97
C THR A 39 -2.55 4.18 -24.19
N ASP A 40 -2.24 3.14 -23.41
CA ASP A 40 -2.88 1.83 -23.53
C ASP A 40 -4.34 1.90 -23.06
N GLU A 41 -5.28 1.38 -23.84
CA GLU A 41 -6.71 1.37 -23.50
C GLU A 41 -7.01 0.53 -22.24
N ALA A 42 -6.22 -0.51 -21.98
CA ALA A 42 -6.32 -1.36 -20.80
C ALA A 42 -5.80 -0.65 -19.54
N ASN A 43 -4.95 0.36 -19.66
CA ASN A 43 -4.47 1.16 -18.54
C ASN A 43 -5.56 2.15 -18.08
N PRO A 44 -6.08 2.04 -16.85
CA PRO A 44 -7.09 2.97 -16.35
C PRO A 44 -6.48 4.29 -15.84
N PHE A 45 -5.16 4.43 -15.84
CA PHE A 45 -4.44 5.57 -15.28
C PHE A 45 -3.74 6.41 -16.37
N ILE A 46 -3.44 7.67 -16.06
CA ILE A 46 -2.75 8.61 -16.95
C ILE A 46 -1.20 8.53 -16.87
N VAL A 47 -0.70 7.51 -16.18
CA VAL A 47 0.73 7.23 -15.96
C VAL A 47 1.08 5.87 -16.55
N ASP A 48 2.32 5.73 -16.98
CA ASP A 48 2.95 4.46 -17.35
C ASP A 48 3.18 3.63 -16.09
N GLY A 49 3.16 2.30 -16.23
CA GLY A 49 3.48 1.44 -15.10
C GLY A 49 3.08 0.00 -15.32
N TYR A 50 2.73 -0.67 -14.23
CA TYR A 50 2.62 -2.12 -14.15
C TYR A 50 1.29 -2.50 -13.52
N ASP A 51 0.41 -3.13 -14.30
CA ASP A 51 -0.83 -3.73 -13.80
C ASP A 51 -0.50 -4.99 -13.00
N CYS A 52 -0.65 -4.87 -11.68
CA CYS A 52 -0.39 -5.93 -10.72
C CYS A 52 -1.66 -6.67 -10.30
N LEU A 53 -2.84 -6.25 -10.76
CA LEU A 53 -4.11 -6.64 -10.15
C LEU A 53 -4.36 -8.16 -10.22
N SER A 54 -4.12 -8.76 -11.39
CA SER A 54 -4.28 -10.21 -11.58
C SER A 54 -3.29 -11.00 -10.73
N PHE A 55 -2.04 -10.56 -10.69
CA PHE A 55 -0.98 -11.16 -9.88
C PHE A 55 -1.35 -11.16 -8.38
N VAL A 56 -1.64 -9.99 -7.80
CA VAL A 56 -1.87 -9.88 -6.35
C VAL A 56 -3.17 -10.52 -5.86
N ARG A 57 -4.14 -10.73 -6.75
CA ARG A 57 -5.38 -11.46 -6.44
C ARG A 57 -5.19 -12.97 -6.43
N ALA A 58 -4.28 -13.48 -7.24
CA ALA A 58 -3.94 -14.90 -7.26
C ALA A 58 -3.02 -15.29 -6.09
N MET A 59 -2.25 -14.34 -5.58
CA MET A 59 -1.38 -14.55 -4.43
C MET A 59 -2.18 -14.79 -3.14
N LYS A 60 -1.85 -15.88 -2.46
CA LYS A 60 -2.29 -16.15 -1.09
C LYS A 60 -1.13 -15.94 -0.14
N ALA A 61 -1.36 -15.21 0.94
CA ALA A 61 -0.40 -15.04 2.01
C ALA A 61 -0.59 -16.20 3.01
N GLU A 62 0.14 -17.28 2.81
CA GLU A 62 0.29 -18.30 3.85
C GLU A 62 1.40 -17.87 4.81
N ALA A 63 1.07 -17.76 6.10
CA ALA A 63 2.09 -17.57 7.11
C ALA A 63 2.90 -18.87 7.22
N ALA A 64 4.07 -18.91 6.58
CA ALA A 64 5.00 -20.05 6.69
C ALA A 64 5.39 -20.35 8.16
N ASP A 65 5.29 -19.34 9.02
CA ASP A 65 5.52 -19.42 10.46
C ASP A 65 4.19 -19.25 11.24
N PRO A 66 3.74 -20.27 12.01
CA PRO A 66 2.59 -20.18 12.90
C PRO A 66 2.63 -19.01 13.89
N ALA A 67 3.82 -18.54 14.27
CA ALA A 67 3.98 -17.37 15.14
C ALA A 67 3.46 -16.09 14.48
N VAL A 68 3.63 -15.95 13.15
CA VAL A 68 3.12 -14.80 12.39
C VAL A 68 1.59 -14.82 12.33
N ALA A 69 0.99 -16.00 12.10
CA ALA A 69 -0.46 -16.16 12.11
C ALA A 69 -1.06 -15.83 13.50
N LYS A 70 -0.44 -16.35 14.56
CA LYS A 70 -0.83 -16.03 15.95
C LYS A 70 -0.68 -14.55 16.25
N LYS A 71 0.41 -13.93 15.80
CA LYS A 71 0.65 -12.50 15.99
C LYS A 71 -0.41 -11.67 15.27
N PHE A 72 -0.67 -11.95 14.00
CA PHE A 72 -1.73 -11.28 13.23
C PHE A 72 -3.09 -11.36 13.92
N ALA A 73 -3.49 -12.55 14.39
CA ALA A 73 -4.73 -12.77 15.13
C ALA A 73 -4.78 -11.90 16.39
N SER A 74 -3.72 -11.91 17.21
CA SER A 74 -3.66 -11.08 18.42
C SER A 74 -3.71 -9.58 18.13
N LEU A 75 -3.12 -9.13 17.01
CA LEU A 75 -3.14 -7.73 16.62
C LEU A 75 -4.54 -7.25 16.20
N ARG A 76 -5.47 -8.14 15.84
CA ARG A 76 -6.84 -7.75 15.50
C ARG A 76 -7.61 -7.16 16.70
N GLU A 77 -7.22 -7.50 17.93
CA GLU A 77 -7.80 -6.96 19.17
C GLU A 77 -7.29 -5.55 19.52
N ILE A 78 -6.20 -5.11 18.88
CA ILE A 78 -5.62 -3.79 19.12
C ILE A 78 -6.41 -2.72 18.35
N ILE A 79 -6.98 -1.77 19.10
CA ILE A 79 -7.71 -0.61 18.58
C ILE A 79 -6.82 0.57 18.17
N GLY A 80 -5.53 0.50 18.50
CA GLY A 80 -4.50 1.45 18.06
C GLY A 80 -4.20 2.61 19.02
N SER A 81 -4.99 2.79 20.08
CA SER A 81 -4.76 3.85 21.08
C SER A 81 -3.39 3.78 21.75
N SER A 82 -2.80 2.58 21.83
CA SER A 82 -1.45 2.38 22.35
C SER A 82 -0.37 3.08 21.53
N TYR A 83 -0.60 3.37 20.25
CA TYR A 83 0.36 4.08 19.40
C TYR A 83 0.35 5.60 19.61
N ALA A 84 -0.64 6.15 20.32
CA ALA A 84 -0.77 7.58 20.51
C ALA A 84 0.51 8.21 21.11
N GLY A 85 1.06 9.22 20.41
CA GLY A 85 2.28 9.92 20.80
C GLY A 85 3.58 9.16 20.50
N GLN A 86 3.52 7.97 19.92
CA GLN A 86 4.71 7.22 19.51
C GLN A 86 5.18 7.64 18.12
N LEU A 87 6.49 7.52 17.90
CA LEU A 87 7.12 7.61 16.58
C LEU A 87 7.72 6.25 16.21
N PRO A 88 7.93 5.97 14.91
CA PRO A 88 8.69 4.80 14.49
C PRO A 88 10.11 4.79 15.11
N PRO A 89 10.73 3.62 15.29
CA PRO A 89 12.14 3.53 15.67
C PRO A 89 13.03 4.31 14.69
N ASN A 90 13.99 5.08 15.22
CA ASN A 90 14.90 5.91 14.41
C ASN A 90 14.18 6.83 13.41
N ALA A 91 13.02 7.36 13.81
CA ALA A 91 12.18 8.18 12.93
C ALA A 91 12.95 9.34 12.31
N VAL A 92 12.74 9.53 11.01
CA VAL A 92 13.20 10.68 10.26
C VAL A 92 11.98 11.47 9.83
N GLU A 93 11.99 12.77 10.10
CA GLU A 93 10.94 13.68 9.69
C GLU A 93 11.10 14.08 8.22
N VAL A 94 10.02 13.96 7.46
CA VAL A 94 9.88 14.37 6.07
C VAL A 94 8.74 15.38 5.99
N LYS A 95 9.02 16.54 5.38
CA LYS A 95 7.98 17.56 5.16
C LYS A 95 6.97 17.08 4.14
N SER A 96 5.70 17.39 4.39
CA SER A 96 4.59 17.01 3.52
C SER A 96 3.66 18.19 3.28
N SER A 97 2.98 18.17 2.15
CA SER A 97 1.94 19.14 1.77
C SER A 97 0.69 18.45 1.23
N LEU A 98 0.44 17.21 1.68
CA LEU A 98 -0.73 16.45 1.25
C LEU A 98 -2.00 17.08 1.80
N GLU A 99 -3.05 17.11 0.99
CA GLU A 99 -4.35 17.66 1.37
C GLU A 99 -5.47 16.69 0.98
N TYR A 100 -6.41 16.51 1.91
CA TYR A 100 -7.62 15.70 1.70
C TYR A 100 -8.87 16.48 2.09
N PRO A 101 -10.01 16.25 1.44
CA PRO A 101 -11.28 16.81 1.89
C PRO A 101 -11.64 16.27 3.28
N GLY A 102 -12.05 17.14 4.20
CA GLY A 102 -12.49 16.73 5.53
C GLY A 102 -12.52 17.87 6.54
N GLU A 103 -13.61 17.96 7.29
CA GLU A 103 -13.83 19.03 8.29
C GLU A 103 -13.81 18.53 9.73
N GLN A 104 -13.99 17.23 9.92
CA GLN A 104 -13.98 16.58 11.22
C GLN A 104 -13.39 15.19 11.10
N VAL A 105 -12.65 14.79 12.13
CA VAL A 105 -12.11 13.45 12.29
C VAL A 105 -12.31 13.01 13.73
N ARG A 106 -12.55 11.72 13.93
CA ARG A 106 -12.67 11.12 15.25
C ARG A 106 -11.54 10.12 15.43
N ASP A 107 -10.95 10.13 16.62
CA ASP A 107 -9.99 9.12 17.03
C ASP A 107 -10.56 7.70 16.86
N GLY A 108 -9.74 6.78 16.37
CA GLY A 108 -10.13 5.39 16.15
C GLY A 108 -9.37 4.70 15.02
N MET A 109 -9.86 3.54 14.64
CA MET A 109 -9.37 2.75 13.52
C MET A 109 -9.94 3.31 12.22
N LEU A 110 -9.07 3.77 11.32
CA LEU A 110 -9.47 4.18 9.98
C LEU A 110 -9.47 3.01 9.01
N TYR A 111 -8.52 2.09 9.18
CA TYR A 111 -8.46 0.85 8.42
C TYR A 111 -7.87 -0.26 9.28
N LYS A 112 -8.46 -1.45 9.20
CA LYS A 112 -7.98 -2.63 9.90
C LYS A 112 -8.00 -3.81 8.94
N ALA A 113 -6.86 -4.47 8.77
CA ALA A 113 -6.79 -5.64 7.90
C ALA A 113 -7.69 -6.78 8.43
N ASP A 114 -8.49 -7.36 7.54
CA ASP A 114 -9.31 -8.55 7.79
C ASP A 114 -8.54 -9.86 7.54
N LYS A 115 -7.49 -9.80 6.72
CA LYS A 115 -6.69 -10.96 6.27
C LYS A 115 -5.21 -10.63 6.10
N MET A 116 -4.40 -11.68 5.96
CA MET A 116 -2.94 -11.60 5.83
C MET A 116 -2.47 -10.91 4.54
N GLU A 117 -3.30 -10.91 3.50
CA GLU A 117 -3.05 -10.19 2.25
C GLU A 117 -3.26 -8.69 2.37
N GLN A 118 -3.96 -8.21 3.41
CA GLN A 118 -4.10 -6.79 3.69
C GLN A 118 -2.97 -6.36 4.63
N LYS A 119 -2.07 -5.54 4.12
CA LYS A 119 -0.72 -5.43 4.68
C LYS A 119 -0.57 -4.37 5.78
N TRP A 120 -1.60 -3.55 5.98
CA TRP A 120 -1.56 -2.37 6.82
C TRP A 120 -2.76 -2.30 7.76
N ASP A 121 -2.52 -1.73 8.93
CA ASP A 121 -3.55 -1.15 9.79
C ASP A 121 -3.28 0.36 9.90
N ILE A 122 -4.33 1.16 9.91
CA ILE A 122 -4.25 2.62 9.98
C ILE A 122 -5.15 3.14 11.10
N TYR A 123 -4.54 3.91 12.00
CA TYR A 123 -5.21 4.49 13.16
C TYR A 123 -5.11 6.00 13.13
N LEU A 124 -6.07 6.67 13.75
CA LEU A 124 -6.07 8.10 13.99
C LEU A 124 -6.19 8.35 15.49
N TYR A 125 -5.20 9.00 16.09
CA TYR A 125 -5.24 9.42 17.48
C TYR A 125 -4.48 10.73 17.68
N GLN A 126 -5.05 11.66 18.45
CA GLN A 126 -4.37 12.91 18.82
C GLN A 126 -3.81 13.69 17.62
N GLN A 127 -4.60 13.82 16.54
CA GLN A 127 -4.21 14.53 15.31
C GLN A 127 -3.01 13.92 14.55
N HIS A 128 -2.77 12.62 14.78
CA HIS A 128 -1.78 11.85 14.06
C HIS A 128 -2.42 10.62 13.42
N LEU A 129 -1.96 10.30 12.21
CA LEU A 129 -2.23 9.04 11.53
C LEU A 129 -1.07 8.09 11.80
N TYR A 130 -1.37 6.84 12.18
CA TYR A 130 -0.38 5.80 12.48
C TYR A 130 -0.54 4.65 11.50
N PHE A 131 0.52 4.31 10.79
CA PHE A 131 0.53 3.26 9.76
C PHE A 131 1.38 2.09 10.23
N CYS A 132 0.71 0.97 10.51
CA CYS A 132 1.33 -0.20 11.09
C CYS A 132 1.25 -1.39 10.14
N ARG A 133 2.29 -2.23 10.11
CA ARG A 133 2.23 -3.52 9.41
C ARG A 133 1.24 -4.44 10.12
N SER A 134 0.26 -4.99 9.40
CA SER A 134 -0.84 -5.73 10.00
C SER A 134 -0.42 -7.04 10.67
N TRP A 135 0.68 -7.66 10.23
CA TRP A 135 1.15 -8.96 10.76
C TRP A 135 2.27 -8.86 11.79
N THR A 136 3.03 -7.76 11.84
CA THR A 136 4.05 -7.56 12.88
C THR A 136 3.61 -6.57 13.96
N GLY A 137 2.72 -5.63 13.62
CA GLY A 137 2.36 -4.48 14.45
C GLY A 137 3.41 -3.37 14.43
N THR A 138 4.42 -3.46 13.56
CA THR A 138 5.49 -2.47 13.43
C THR A 138 4.90 -1.15 12.94
N LEU A 139 5.10 -0.08 13.69
CA LEU A 139 4.79 1.30 13.29
C LEU A 139 5.85 1.77 12.28
N VAL A 140 5.42 2.08 11.05
CA VAL A 140 6.32 2.45 9.95
C VAL A 140 6.24 3.94 9.65
N TYR A 141 5.02 4.49 9.61
CA TYR A 141 4.80 5.90 9.37
C TYR A 141 3.92 6.52 10.46
N VAL A 142 4.21 7.77 10.80
CA VAL A 142 3.32 8.65 11.55
C VAL A 142 3.16 9.93 10.77
N ALA A 143 1.93 10.40 10.53
CA ALA A 143 1.68 11.66 9.86
C ALA A 143 0.89 12.62 10.75
N ALA A 144 1.45 13.78 11.06
CA ALA A 144 0.72 14.84 11.74
C ALA A 144 -0.14 15.60 10.75
N PHE A 145 -1.38 15.91 11.16
CA PHE A 145 -2.28 16.70 10.35
C PHE A 145 -2.93 17.85 11.12
N ALA A 146 -3.42 18.83 10.37
CA ALA A 146 -4.27 19.90 10.87
C ALA A 146 -5.50 20.05 9.96
N ILE A 147 -6.63 20.49 10.53
CA ILE A 147 -7.81 20.83 9.75
C ILE A 147 -7.77 22.34 9.46
N VAL A 148 -7.73 22.70 8.18
CA VAL A 148 -7.65 24.09 7.71
C VAL A 148 -8.65 24.30 6.59
N LYS A 149 -9.67 25.14 6.81
CA LYS A 149 -10.69 25.51 5.81
C LYS A 149 -11.36 24.29 5.15
N GLY A 150 -11.82 23.34 5.97
CA GLY A 150 -12.52 22.13 5.51
C GLY A 150 -11.62 21.10 4.80
N LYS A 151 -10.30 21.20 5.00
CA LYS A 151 -9.31 20.25 4.48
C LYS A 151 -8.46 19.70 5.61
N ILE A 152 -8.14 18.42 5.53
CA ILE A 152 -7.12 17.76 6.35
C ILE A 152 -5.78 17.95 5.62
N LYS A 153 -4.84 18.65 6.25
CA LYS A 153 -3.49 18.89 5.73
C LYS A 153 -2.47 18.10 6.52
N LEU A 154 -1.71 17.23 5.86
CA LEU A 154 -0.58 16.54 6.47
C LEU A 154 0.68 17.38 6.26
N ASN A 155 1.25 17.88 7.35
CA ASN A 155 2.38 18.82 7.30
C ASN A 155 3.73 18.11 7.50
N ALA A 156 3.73 17.00 8.22
CA ALA A 156 4.93 16.24 8.56
C ALA A 156 4.62 14.75 8.59
N ILE A 157 5.57 13.96 8.10
CA ILE A 157 5.56 12.51 8.13
C ILE A 157 6.85 12.06 8.81
N TRP A 158 6.75 11.26 9.87
CA TRP A 158 7.87 10.54 10.46
C TRP A 158 7.89 9.13 9.92
N ALA A 159 8.96 8.78 9.21
CA ALA A 159 9.17 7.46 8.65
C ALA A 159 10.22 6.70 9.45
N ALA A 160 10.00 5.39 9.64
CA ALA A 160 11.07 4.49 10.07
C ALA A 160 12.25 4.60 9.10
N LYS A 161 13.47 4.65 9.62
CA LYS A 161 14.67 4.81 8.79
C LYS A 161 14.80 3.73 7.71
N GLU A 162 14.37 2.51 8.02
CA GLU A 162 14.41 1.35 7.13
C GLU A 162 13.37 1.43 6.00
N ALA A 163 12.36 2.30 6.14
CA ALA A 163 11.34 2.55 5.13
C ALA A 163 11.68 3.73 4.22
N LEU A 164 12.76 4.46 4.50
CA LEU A 164 13.23 5.53 3.64
C LEU A 164 14.01 4.96 2.44
N SER A 165 13.73 5.53 1.28
CA SER A 165 14.60 5.44 0.10
C SER A 165 15.56 6.63 0.06
N ASP A 166 16.51 6.62 -0.88
CA ASP A 166 17.37 7.79 -1.14
C ASP A 166 16.54 9.04 -1.56
N ASP A 167 15.32 8.81 -2.07
CA ASP A 167 14.31 9.84 -2.33
C ASP A 167 13.34 9.97 -1.15
N SER A 168 13.47 11.05 -0.37
CA SER A 168 12.56 11.33 0.76
C SER A 168 11.11 11.55 0.32
N SER A 169 10.86 11.94 -0.95
CA SER A 169 9.49 12.10 -1.46
C SER A 169 8.77 10.76 -1.62
N PHE A 170 9.50 9.64 -1.66
CA PHE A 170 8.93 8.30 -1.71
C PHE A 170 8.03 8.02 -0.50
N ALA A 171 8.48 8.35 0.71
CA ALA A 171 7.67 8.17 1.93
C ALA A 171 6.37 8.98 1.89
N VAL A 172 6.39 10.18 1.30
CA VAL A 172 5.20 11.01 1.10
C VAL A 172 4.22 10.33 0.14
N ARG A 173 4.72 9.80 -0.99
CA ARG A 173 3.91 9.05 -1.97
C ARG A 173 3.33 7.77 -1.37
N GLU A 174 4.07 7.06 -0.52
CA GLU A 174 3.57 5.87 0.15
C GLU A 174 2.45 6.19 1.14
N VAL A 175 2.63 7.19 2.00
CA VAL A 175 1.58 7.63 2.93
C VAL A 175 0.33 8.07 2.17
N ASP A 176 0.51 8.84 1.10
CA ASP A 176 -0.59 9.27 0.25
C ASP A 176 -1.34 8.08 -0.37
N TYR A 177 -0.61 7.11 -0.92
CA TYR A 177 -1.19 5.89 -1.45
C TYR A 177 -1.95 5.11 -0.37
N LEU A 178 -1.40 4.95 0.84
CA LEU A 178 -2.07 4.24 1.93
C LEU A 178 -3.37 4.93 2.34
N ILE A 179 -3.39 6.26 2.42
CA ILE A 179 -4.62 7.01 2.72
C ILE A 179 -5.65 6.80 1.60
N LYS A 180 -5.27 7.03 0.35
CA LYS A 180 -6.17 6.89 -0.81
C LYS A 180 -6.73 5.46 -0.91
N SER A 181 -5.88 4.44 -0.83
CA SER A 181 -6.29 3.05 -1.06
C SER A 181 -6.94 2.37 0.14
N HIS A 182 -6.52 2.67 1.36
CA HIS A 182 -7.02 1.98 2.55
C HIS A 182 -8.06 2.79 3.32
N VAL A 183 -7.91 4.11 3.43
CA VAL A 183 -8.89 4.95 4.15
C VAL A 183 -10.02 5.38 3.20
N MET A 184 -9.67 5.87 2.02
CA MET A 184 -10.65 6.35 1.03
C MET A 184 -11.15 5.25 0.08
N GLN A 185 -10.59 4.04 0.16
CA GLN A 185 -10.95 2.89 -0.69
C GLN A 185 -10.85 3.18 -2.20
N ALA A 186 -9.99 4.11 -2.58
CA ALA A 186 -9.75 4.50 -3.97
C ALA A 186 -8.77 3.56 -4.65
N ARG A 187 -9.07 3.18 -5.90
CA ARG A 187 -8.10 2.48 -6.75
C ARG A 187 -7.22 3.50 -7.46
N VAL A 188 -6.00 3.62 -6.97
CA VAL A 188 -4.97 4.55 -7.47
C VAL A 188 -3.65 3.80 -7.63
N PRO A 189 -2.72 4.28 -8.48
CA PRO A 189 -1.43 3.64 -8.59
C PRO A 189 -0.61 3.84 -7.31
N HIS A 190 0.17 2.82 -6.92
CA HIS A 190 1.14 2.92 -5.83
C HIS A 190 2.52 3.30 -6.37
N PRO A 191 3.33 4.02 -5.59
CA PRO A 191 4.68 4.36 -6.00
C PRO A 191 5.60 3.13 -5.95
N LEU A 192 6.55 3.06 -6.88
CA LEU A 192 7.66 2.11 -6.86
C LEU A 192 8.94 2.82 -6.40
N PRO A 193 9.77 2.19 -5.55
CA PRO A 193 11.05 2.75 -5.14
C PRO A 193 11.93 3.00 -6.37
N PRO A 194 12.66 4.13 -6.44
CA PRO A 194 13.45 4.49 -7.63
C PRO A 194 14.59 3.49 -7.92
N ASP A 195 15.05 2.74 -6.92
CA ASP A 195 16.10 1.74 -7.00
C ASP A 195 15.58 0.31 -7.26
N LEU A 196 14.25 0.13 -7.35
CA LEU A 196 13.64 -1.16 -7.67
C LEU A 196 13.92 -1.54 -9.13
N ALA A 197 14.22 -2.82 -9.38
CA ALA A 197 14.40 -3.31 -10.74
C ALA A 197 13.08 -3.25 -11.53
N ALA A 198 13.15 -2.74 -12.75
CA ALA A 198 12.01 -2.48 -13.63
C ALA A 198 11.50 -3.74 -14.38
N ASP A 199 11.46 -4.89 -13.71
CA ASP A 199 10.93 -6.14 -14.26
C ASP A 199 9.64 -6.59 -13.56
N SER A 200 8.76 -7.23 -14.33
CA SER A 200 7.41 -7.63 -13.87
C SER A 200 7.42 -8.52 -12.62
N ALA A 201 8.39 -9.43 -12.49
CA ALA A 201 8.44 -10.34 -11.36
C ALA A 201 8.82 -9.61 -10.07
N THR A 202 9.88 -8.81 -10.11
CA THR A 202 10.32 -7.98 -8.99
C THR A 202 9.21 -7.00 -8.56
N ILE A 203 8.56 -6.35 -9.52
CA ILE A 203 7.49 -5.38 -9.25
C ILE A 203 6.28 -6.06 -8.62
N GLY A 204 5.85 -7.21 -9.13
CA GLY A 204 4.74 -7.97 -8.56
C GLY A 204 5.02 -8.38 -7.12
N GLN A 205 6.21 -8.93 -6.86
CA GLN A 205 6.63 -9.34 -5.52
C GLN A 205 6.71 -8.16 -4.55
N TYR A 206 7.34 -7.05 -4.97
CA TYR A 206 7.39 -5.83 -4.19
C TYR A 206 5.99 -5.31 -3.86
N SER A 207 5.12 -5.17 -4.87
CA SER A 207 3.76 -4.64 -4.73
C SER A 207 2.94 -5.49 -3.76
N PHE A 208 3.01 -6.82 -3.87
CA PHE A 208 2.32 -7.72 -2.95
C PHE A 208 2.92 -7.71 -1.54
N ALA A 209 4.25 -7.66 -1.41
CA ALA A 209 4.90 -7.59 -0.10
C ALA A 209 4.54 -6.29 0.62
N GLN A 210 4.49 -5.17 -0.11
CA GLN A 210 4.26 -3.86 0.47
C GLN A 210 2.79 -3.57 0.72
N TYR A 211 1.91 -3.87 -0.24
CA TYR A 211 0.49 -3.47 -0.21
C TYR A 211 -0.48 -4.65 -0.34
N GLY A 212 0.03 -5.83 -0.71
CA GLY A 212 -0.73 -7.06 -0.80
C GLY A 212 -1.87 -6.96 -1.80
N ASN A 213 -3.04 -7.48 -1.44
CA ASN A 213 -4.17 -7.50 -2.37
C ASN A 213 -4.91 -6.16 -2.49
N MET A 214 -4.46 -5.12 -1.77
CA MET A 214 -5.00 -3.76 -1.87
C MET A 214 -4.43 -2.98 -3.06
N CYS A 215 -3.29 -3.40 -3.63
CA CYS A 215 -2.73 -2.74 -4.80
C CYS A 215 -3.34 -3.21 -6.12
N CYS A 216 -3.17 -2.37 -7.14
CA CYS A 216 -3.63 -2.68 -8.49
C CYS A 216 -2.61 -2.28 -9.56
N PHE A 217 -1.82 -1.22 -9.36
CA PHE A 217 -0.94 -0.72 -10.40
C PHE A 217 0.27 0.01 -9.82
N GLY A 218 1.48 -0.45 -10.14
CA GLY A 218 2.72 0.18 -9.68
C GLY A 218 3.29 1.13 -10.72
N THR A 219 3.81 2.29 -10.30
CA THR A 219 4.49 3.23 -11.20
C THR A 219 5.71 3.89 -10.56
N TYR A 220 6.71 4.22 -11.38
CA TYR A 220 7.84 5.05 -10.98
C TYR A 220 7.52 6.56 -11.07
N GLU A 221 6.42 6.92 -11.73
CA GLU A 221 5.98 8.31 -11.88
C GLU A 221 5.41 8.90 -10.58
N ASP A 222 5.07 10.19 -10.62
CA ASP A 222 4.45 10.87 -9.50
C ASP A 222 3.01 10.39 -9.29
N THR A 223 2.72 9.93 -8.07
CA THR A 223 1.41 9.42 -7.64
C THR A 223 0.65 10.40 -6.73
N LEU A 224 1.20 11.58 -6.47
CA LEU A 224 0.54 12.60 -5.66
C LEU A 224 -0.67 13.26 -6.32
N PRO A 225 -0.71 13.49 -7.65
CA PRO A 225 -1.86 14.12 -8.29
C PRO A 225 -3.18 13.43 -7.95
N ALA A 226 -4.24 14.21 -7.76
CA ALA A 226 -5.56 13.68 -7.40
C ALA A 226 -6.26 12.99 -8.58
N ASN A 227 -5.92 13.36 -9.81
CA ASN A 227 -6.57 12.98 -11.06
C ASN A 227 -5.74 11.94 -11.85
N LEU A 228 -5.33 10.86 -11.19
CA LEU A 228 -4.54 9.81 -11.84
C LEU A 228 -5.37 8.84 -12.69
N VAL A 229 -6.69 8.82 -12.50
CA VAL A 229 -7.62 7.98 -13.27
C VAL A 229 -8.01 8.69 -14.56
N LYS A 230 -8.00 7.95 -15.66
CA LYS A 230 -8.46 8.42 -16.98
C LYS A 230 -9.91 8.96 -16.92
N PRO A 231 -10.19 10.17 -17.42
CA PRO A 231 -11.52 10.79 -17.36
C PRO A 231 -12.65 9.93 -17.95
N GLU A 232 -12.33 9.17 -18.99
CA GLU A 232 -13.27 8.29 -19.70
C GLU A 232 -13.74 7.17 -18.78
N ARG A 233 -12.86 6.67 -17.90
CA ARG A 233 -13.20 5.66 -16.89
C ARG A 233 -14.11 6.22 -15.81
N ILE A 234 -13.87 7.47 -15.39
CA ILE A 234 -14.73 8.16 -14.42
C ILE A 234 -16.14 8.33 -15.01
N LYS A 235 -16.24 8.83 -16.26
CA LYS A 235 -17.51 9.01 -16.96
C LYS A 235 -18.28 7.70 -17.08
N ALA A 236 -17.64 6.63 -17.52
CA ALA A 236 -18.25 5.31 -17.64
C ALA A 236 -18.79 4.78 -16.29
N ALA A 237 -18.03 4.94 -15.20
CA ALA A 237 -18.49 4.53 -13.87
C ALA A 237 -19.72 5.33 -13.39
N MET A 238 -19.75 6.65 -13.64
CA MET A 238 -20.90 7.48 -13.30
C MET A 238 -22.17 7.12 -14.09
N GLU A 239 -22.02 6.79 -15.37
CA GLU A 239 -23.13 6.34 -16.21
C GLU A 239 -23.70 5.00 -15.73
N GLN A 240 -22.84 4.06 -15.34
CA GLN A 240 -23.26 2.77 -14.79
C GLN A 240 -24.02 2.92 -13.47
N LEU A 241 -23.57 3.81 -12.57
CA LEU A 241 -24.28 4.09 -11.31
C LEU A 241 -25.68 4.65 -11.56
N LYS A 242 -25.81 5.61 -12.49
CA LYS A 242 -27.12 6.18 -12.87
C LYS A 242 -28.05 5.12 -13.45
N ALA A 243 -27.55 4.25 -14.31
CA ALA A 243 -28.32 3.16 -14.92
C ALA A 243 -28.75 2.08 -13.91
N GLY A 244 -27.92 1.81 -12.89
CA GLY A 244 -28.25 0.89 -11.80
C GLY A 244 -29.35 1.42 -10.88
N SER A 245 -29.32 2.69 -10.52
CA SER A 245 -30.36 3.33 -9.69
C SER A 245 -31.73 3.40 -10.38
N ALA A 246 -31.75 3.56 -11.70
CA ALA A 246 -33.00 3.61 -12.48
C ALA A 246 -33.70 2.24 -12.64
N LYS A 247 -32.99 1.13 -12.44
CA LYS A 247 -33.56 -0.24 -12.50
C LYS A 247 -34.05 -0.76 -11.15
N ALA A 248 -33.71 -0.05 -10.06
CA ALA A 248 -34.12 -0.40 -8.70
C ALA A 248 -35.31 0.46 -8.20
N SER A 249 -35.83 1.35 -9.05
CA SER A 249 -37.05 2.14 -8.84
C SER A 249 -38.16 1.63 -9.75
#